data_AF-A0A8R1I010-F1
#
_entry.id   AF-A0A8R1I010-F1
#
_cell.length_a   1.000
_cell.length_b   1.000
_cell.length_c   1.000
_cell.angle_alpha   90.00
_cell.angle_beta   90.00
_cell.angle_gamma   90.00
#
_symmetry.space_group_name_H-M   'P 1'
#
loop_
_entity.id
_entity.type
_entity.pdbx_description
1 polymer ?
#
loop_
_entity_poly.entity_id
_entity_poly.type
_entity_poly.pdbx_seq_one_letter_code
_entity_poly.pdbx_strand_id
1 'polypeptide(L)'
;MSENGVKISTTVAQNKAFFLILVAETLVIVLSTVFTFFAIFASNASHYRTYHPELSGIVGFHFLLPIFVYQVIWLIANVVSAVAVHTTTPYIFFLTVLISFFGLIASIVILVPSVDHVITHNFDVNGLFLGFACVLSLFVISMILFAIARFSTLRKMMKKKKVVQNSVEKSPDDPEAVPADPPARIKDPDEISITFSRRSTMSMNDELYVAPPRR
;
A
#
# COMPACT_ATOMS: atom_id res chain seq x y z
N MET A 1 -24.23 -5.71 -20.96
CA MET A 1 -23.23 -5.24 -19.97
C MET A 1 -22.07 -4.63 -20.73
N SER A 2 -21.67 -3.39 -20.43
CA SER A 2 -20.57 -2.74 -21.17
C SER A 2 -19.23 -3.40 -20.84
N GLU A 3 -18.32 -3.45 -21.81
CA GLU A 3 -16.98 -4.03 -21.67
C GLU A 3 -16.19 -3.41 -20.50
N ASN A 4 -16.47 -2.14 -20.19
CA ASN A 4 -15.91 -1.42 -19.05
C ASN A 4 -16.42 -1.96 -17.70
N GLY A 5 -17.69 -2.37 -17.62
CA GLY A 5 -18.25 -2.97 -16.40
C GLY A 5 -17.60 -4.33 -16.07
N VAL A 6 -17.25 -5.12 -17.08
CA VAL A 6 -16.57 -6.41 -16.91
C VAL A 6 -15.11 -6.20 -16.44
N LYS A 7 -14.40 -5.22 -17.01
CA LYS A 7 -13.04 -4.86 -16.57
C LYS A 7 -12.99 -4.32 -15.14
N ILE A 8 -13.96 -3.50 -14.73
CA ILE A 8 -14.07 -3.00 -13.35
C ILE A 8 -14.35 -4.16 -12.38
N SER A 9 -15.35 -4.99 -12.67
CA SER A 9 -15.73 -6.13 -11.82
C SER A 9 -14.58 -7.13 -11.62
N THR A 10 -13.81 -7.43 -12.66
CA THR A 10 -12.66 -8.33 -12.57
C THR A 10 -11.51 -7.72 -11.77
N THR A 11 -11.23 -6.42 -11.92
CA THR A 11 -10.18 -5.72 -11.16
C THR A 11 -10.52 -5.62 -9.67
N VAL A 12 -11.77 -5.35 -9.34
CA VAL A 12 -12.27 -5.37 -7.96
C VAL A 12 -12.22 -6.80 -7.40
N ALA A 13 -12.60 -7.81 -8.17
CA ALA A 13 -12.56 -9.20 -7.73
C ALA A 13 -11.13 -9.72 -7.44
N GLN A 14 -10.13 -9.25 -8.17
CA GLN A 14 -8.72 -9.60 -7.94
C GLN A 14 -8.10 -8.86 -6.74
N ASN A 15 -8.63 -7.70 -6.38
CA ASN A 15 -8.10 -6.84 -5.31
C ASN A 15 -9.10 -6.59 -4.18
N LYS A 16 -10.05 -7.50 -3.93
CA LYS A 16 -11.13 -7.33 -2.92
C LYS A 16 -10.62 -6.89 -1.55
N ALA A 17 -9.55 -7.53 -1.07
CA ALA A 17 -8.95 -7.22 0.22
C ALA A 17 -8.43 -5.76 0.28
N PHE A 18 -7.82 -5.28 -0.81
CA PHE A 18 -7.34 -3.90 -0.89
C PHE A 18 -8.49 -2.88 -0.89
N PHE A 19 -9.57 -3.15 -1.61
CA PHE A 19 -10.74 -2.27 -1.60
C PHE A 19 -11.46 -2.26 -0.24
N LEU A 20 -11.58 -3.41 0.43
CA LEU A 20 -12.12 -3.48 1.78
C LEU A 20 -11.30 -2.65 2.76
N ILE A 21 -9.97 -2.74 2.66
CA ILE A 21 -9.02 -1.94 3.44
C ILE A 21 -9.22 -0.44 3.17
N LEU A 22 -9.31 -0.02 1.91
CA LEU A 22 -9.56 1.37 1.54
C LEU A 22 -10.88 1.90 2.14
N VAL A 23 -11.94 1.10 2.12
CA VAL A 23 -13.23 1.48 2.71
C VAL A 23 -13.10 1.65 4.22
N ALA A 24 -12.47 0.70 4.91
CA ALA A 24 -12.25 0.77 6.35
C ALA A 24 -11.41 1.99 6.74
N GLU A 25 -10.30 2.25 6.04
CA GLU A 25 -9.44 3.42 6.25
C GLU A 25 -10.21 4.72 6.02
N THR A 26 -11.01 4.79 4.96
CA THR A 26 -11.83 5.97 4.65
C THR A 26 -12.88 6.25 5.74
N LEU A 27 -13.55 5.23 6.26
CA LEU A 27 -14.54 5.39 7.33
C LEU A 27 -13.92 6.01 8.60
N VAL A 28 -12.74 5.52 9.01
CA VAL A 28 -12.06 6.04 10.20
C VAL A 28 -11.58 7.48 9.98
N ILE A 29 -10.99 7.77 8.81
CA ILE A 29 -10.52 9.12 8.50
C ILE A 29 -11.71 10.09 8.45
N VAL A 30 -12.86 9.71 7.87
CA VAL A 30 -14.06 10.57 7.85
C VAL A 30 -14.52 10.93 9.26
N LEU A 31 -14.64 9.95 10.16
CA LEU A 31 -15.02 10.22 11.55
C LEU A 31 -14.04 11.16 12.25
N SER A 32 -12.74 10.95 12.05
CA SER A 32 -11.69 11.82 12.60
C SER A 32 -11.71 13.23 11.98
N THR A 33 -12.03 13.34 10.69
CA THR A 33 -12.16 14.62 9.97
C THR A 33 -13.36 15.42 10.45
N VAL A 34 -14.48 14.76 10.75
CA VAL A 34 -15.65 15.40 11.34
C VAL A 34 -15.31 15.97 12.71
N PHE A 35 -14.58 15.21 13.54
CA PHE A 35 -14.12 15.69 14.84
C PHE A 35 -13.22 16.93 14.71
N THR A 36 -12.18 16.87 13.87
CA THR A 36 -11.25 18.01 13.68
C THR A 36 -11.95 19.22 13.07
N PHE A 37 -12.89 19.00 12.15
CA PHE A 37 -13.73 20.07 11.59
C PHE A 37 -14.51 20.81 12.67
N PHE A 38 -15.24 20.10 13.54
CA PHE A 38 -15.97 20.75 14.64
C PHE A 38 -15.02 21.43 15.63
N ALA A 39 -13.89 20.80 15.94
CA ALA A 39 -12.90 21.36 16.85
C ALA A 39 -12.28 22.67 16.33
N ILE A 40 -12.11 22.84 15.01
CA ILE A 40 -11.51 24.04 14.41
C ILE A 40 -12.54 25.11 14.07
N PHE A 41 -13.65 24.73 13.44
CA PHE A 41 -14.58 25.68 12.83
C PHE A 41 -15.78 26.03 13.71
N ALA A 42 -16.15 25.15 14.64
CA ALA A 42 -17.26 25.39 15.58
C ALA A 42 -16.78 25.75 16.99
N SER A 43 -15.46 25.80 17.22
CA SER A 43 -14.87 25.95 18.54
C SER A 43 -13.61 26.83 18.50
N ASN A 44 -13.32 27.48 19.62
CA ASN A 44 -12.10 28.27 19.82
C ASN A 44 -11.11 27.49 20.69
N ALA A 45 -9.86 27.97 20.77
CA ALA A 45 -8.80 27.32 21.55
C ALA A 45 -9.18 27.08 23.03
N SER A 46 -9.88 28.03 23.66
CA SER A 46 -10.39 27.88 25.03
C SER A 46 -11.42 26.76 25.14
N HIS A 47 -12.38 26.74 24.22
CA HIS A 47 -13.46 25.75 24.19
C HIS A 47 -12.92 24.34 23.94
N TYR A 48 -11.95 24.17 23.03
CA TYR A 48 -11.26 22.90 22.82
C TYR A 48 -10.55 22.39 24.09
N ARG A 49 -9.85 23.28 24.81
CA ARG A 49 -9.17 22.94 26.06
C ARG A 49 -10.13 22.56 27.19
N THR A 50 -11.32 23.17 27.23
CA THR A 50 -12.35 22.87 28.23
C THR A 50 -13.05 21.54 27.98
N TYR A 51 -13.42 21.25 26.72
CA TYR A 51 -14.16 20.03 26.39
C TYR A 51 -13.26 18.80 26.21
N HIS A 52 -11.98 19.01 25.86
CA HIS A 52 -11.01 17.94 25.65
C HIS A 52 -9.69 18.24 26.39
N PRO A 53 -9.70 18.33 27.73
CA PRO A 53 -8.52 18.75 28.50
C PRO A 53 -7.33 17.81 28.29
N GLU A 54 -7.55 16.50 28.35
CA GLU A 54 -6.51 15.46 28.17
C GLU A 54 -5.94 15.49 26.74
N LEU A 55 -6.80 15.54 25.73
CA LEU A 55 -6.38 15.61 24.33
C LEU A 55 -5.66 16.93 24.02
N SER A 56 -6.08 18.03 24.63
CA SER A 56 -5.45 19.35 24.43
C SER A 56 -4.02 19.43 24.99
N GLY A 57 -3.69 18.57 25.97
CA GLY A 57 -2.32 18.41 26.47
C GLY A 57 -1.40 17.67 25.49
N ILE A 58 -1.97 16.90 24.57
CA ILE A 58 -1.23 16.08 23.60
C ILE A 58 -1.20 16.77 22.24
N VAL A 59 -2.39 17.13 21.73
CA VAL A 59 -2.59 17.81 20.46
C VAL A 59 -3.06 19.23 20.75
N GLY A 60 -2.15 20.18 20.67
CA GLY A 60 -2.47 21.59 20.81
C GLY A 60 -3.40 22.10 19.69
N PHE A 61 -4.25 23.08 20.00
CA PHE A 61 -5.22 23.62 19.05
C PHE A 61 -4.60 24.09 17.73
N HIS A 62 -3.39 24.67 17.78
CA HIS A 62 -2.66 25.14 16.59
C HIS A 62 -2.31 24.02 15.59
N PHE A 63 -2.26 22.76 16.03
CA PHE A 63 -1.99 21.61 15.17
C PHE A 63 -3.25 21.02 14.54
N LEU A 64 -4.46 21.39 15.01
CA LEU A 64 -5.69 20.84 14.48
C LEU A 64 -5.90 21.19 13.00
N LEU A 65 -5.63 22.44 12.61
CA LEU A 65 -5.77 22.86 11.21
C LEU A 65 -4.83 22.11 10.25
N PRO A 66 -3.52 22.00 10.53
CA PRO A 66 -2.63 21.12 9.76
C PRO A 66 -3.12 19.66 9.70
N ILE A 67 -3.59 19.11 10.81
CA ILE A 67 -4.13 17.74 10.86
C ILE A 67 -5.37 17.61 9.96
N PHE A 68 -6.29 18.56 10.00
CA PHE A 68 -7.49 18.58 9.16
C PHE A 68 -7.13 18.63 7.67
N VAL A 69 -6.23 19.53 7.27
CA VAL A 69 -5.76 19.62 5.87
C VAL A 69 -5.13 18.30 5.43
N TYR A 70 -4.31 17.70 6.29
CA TYR A 70 -3.68 16.41 6.01
C TYR A 70 -4.71 15.27 5.88
N GLN A 71 -5.74 15.23 6.72
CA GLN A 71 -6.83 14.25 6.62
C GLN A 71 -7.57 14.36 5.27
N VAL A 72 -7.83 15.57 4.78
CA VAL A 72 -8.43 15.79 3.45
C VAL A 72 -7.51 15.26 2.34
N ILE A 73 -6.21 15.55 2.40
CA ILE A 73 -5.22 15.03 1.43
C ILE A 73 -5.19 13.50 1.47
N TRP A 74 -5.29 12.91 2.65
CA TRP A 74 -5.30 11.46 2.83
C TRP A 74 -6.57 10.82 2.23
N LEU A 75 -7.74 11.42 2.42
CA LEU A 75 -8.98 10.96 1.77
C LEU A 75 -8.85 10.99 0.25
N ILE A 76 -8.30 12.07 -0.31
CA ILE A 76 -8.04 12.18 -1.76
C ILE A 76 -7.06 11.08 -2.19
N ALA A 77 -6.01 10.82 -1.41
CA ALA A 77 -5.04 9.77 -1.70
C ALA A 77 -5.68 8.39 -1.78
N ASN A 78 -6.67 8.08 -0.93
CA ASN A 78 -7.40 6.80 -1.00
C ASN A 78 -8.17 6.64 -2.31
N VAL A 79 -8.83 7.71 -2.79
CA VAL A 79 -9.51 7.71 -4.09
C VAL A 79 -8.49 7.51 -5.22
N VAL A 80 -7.37 8.24 -5.16
CA VAL A 80 -6.28 8.12 -6.15
C VAL A 80 -5.68 6.71 -6.14
N SER A 81 -5.56 6.05 -4.97
CA SER A 81 -5.07 4.67 -4.89
C SER A 81 -5.99 3.71 -5.63
N ALA A 82 -7.31 3.86 -5.47
CA ALA A 82 -8.30 3.04 -6.18
C ALA A 82 -8.18 3.21 -7.70
N VAL A 83 -8.06 4.46 -8.17
CA VAL A 83 -7.86 4.77 -9.58
C VAL A 83 -6.52 4.19 -10.08
N ALA A 84 -5.44 4.36 -9.32
CA ALA A 84 -4.11 3.89 -9.71
C ALA A 84 -4.00 2.36 -9.83
N VAL A 85 -4.75 1.61 -9.01
CA VAL A 85 -4.87 0.15 -9.15
C VAL A 85 -5.62 -0.20 -10.43
N HIS A 86 -6.70 0.52 -10.75
CA HIS A 86 -7.47 0.29 -11.97
C HIS A 86 -6.67 0.63 -13.24
N THR A 87 -5.90 1.72 -13.24
CA THR A 87 -5.08 2.14 -14.37
C THR A 87 -3.71 1.47 -14.41
N THR A 88 -3.37 0.61 -13.43
CA THR A 88 -2.05 -0.03 -13.29
C THR A 88 -0.86 0.94 -13.31
N THR A 89 -1.01 2.12 -12.69
CA THR A 89 0.03 3.17 -12.62
C THR A 89 0.80 3.12 -11.28
N PRO A 90 1.95 2.40 -11.19
CA PRO A 90 2.62 2.15 -9.91
C PRO A 90 3.24 3.40 -9.26
N TYR A 91 3.66 4.39 -10.04
CA TYR A 91 4.27 5.62 -9.50
C TYR A 91 3.26 6.48 -8.74
N ILE A 92 2.04 6.64 -9.29
CA ILE A 92 0.94 7.33 -8.61
C ILE A 92 0.55 6.54 -7.35
N PHE A 93 0.45 5.21 -7.46
CA PHE A 93 0.16 4.37 -6.31
C PHE A 93 1.21 4.54 -5.19
N PHE A 94 2.50 4.59 -5.52
CA PHE A 94 3.56 4.81 -4.55
C PHE A 94 3.40 6.13 -3.76
N LEU A 95 3.02 7.24 -4.41
CA LEU A 95 2.74 8.49 -3.71
C LEU A 95 1.61 8.34 -2.68
N THR A 96 0.56 7.59 -3.01
CA THR A 96 -0.54 7.33 -2.07
C THR A 96 -0.13 6.41 -0.91
N VAL A 97 0.88 5.57 -1.09
CA VAL A 97 1.48 4.78 0.01
C VAL A 97 2.25 5.70 0.96
N LEU A 98 3.03 6.65 0.42
CA LEU A 98 3.76 7.61 1.25
C LEU A 98 2.81 8.43 2.13
N ILE A 99 1.68 8.88 1.57
CA ILE A 99 0.68 9.63 2.33
C ILE A 99 0.18 8.78 3.51
N SER A 100 -0.31 7.56 3.31
CA SER A 100 -0.72 6.69 4.42
C SER A 100 0.40 6.38 5.42
N PHE A 101 1.66 6.31 4.97
CA PHE A 101 2.80 6.07 5.86
C PHE A 101 3.07 7.25 6.81
N PHE A 102 3.01 8.48 6.30
CA PHE A 102 3.05 9.67 7.16
C PHE A 102 1.88 9.69 8.16
N GLY A 103 0.72 9.19 7.76
CA GLY A 103 -0.47 9.13 8.61
C GLY A 103 -0.32 8.12 9.74
N LEU A 104 0.31 6.98 9.45
CA LEU A 104 0.72 6.02 10.46
C LEU A 104 1.71 6.65 11.46
N ILE A 105 2.74 7.35 10.99
CA ILE A 105 3.70 8.04 11.86
C ILE A 105 2.98 9.06 12.75
N ALA A 106 2.15 9.92 12.17
CA ALA A 106 1.38 10.91 12.93
C ALA A 106 0.50 10.26 14.00
N SER A 107 -0.14 9.13 13.66
CA SER A 107 -0.97 8.37 14.61
C SER A 107 -0.15 7.80 15.76
N ILE A 108 1.06 7.30 15.49
CA ILE A 108 1.99 6.82 16.52
C ILE A 108 2.44 7.97 17.44
N VAL A 109 2.77 9.12 16.85
CA VAL A 109 3.19 10.33 17.60
C VAL A 109 2.09 10.81 18.56
N ILE A 110 0.81 10.63 18.20
CA ILE A 110 -0.31 10.94 19.10
C ILE A 110 -0.55 9.80 20.10
N LEU A 111 -0.38 8.54 19.67
CA LEU A 111 -0.68 7.36 20.50
C LEU A 111 0.26 7.24 21.70
N VAL A 112 1.58 7.39 21.49
CA VAL A 112 2.58 7.22 22.56
C VAL A 112 2.29 8.10 23.78
N PRO A 113 2.14 9.44 23.64
CA PRO A 113 1.79 10.30 24.78
C PRO A 113 0.37 10.03 25.31
N SER A 114 -0.56 9.57 24.47
CA SER A 114 -1.92 9.20 24.93
C SER A 114 -1.87 7.99 25.87
N VAL A 115 -1.12 6.96 25.50
CA VAL A 115 -0.95 5.75 26.32
C VAL A 115 -0.13 6.05 27.58
N ASP A 116 0.93 6.84 27.46
CA ASP A 116 1.72 7.28 28.61
C ASP A 116 0.85 8.06 29.62
N HIS A 117 -0.04 8.94 29.15
CA HIS A 117 -0.98 9.65 30.00
C HIS A 117 -1.94 8.70 30.75
N VAL A 118 -2.49 7.69 30.06
CA VAL A 118 -3.37 6.68 30.69
C VAL A 118 -2.62 5.88 31.77
N ILE A 119 -1.38 5.46 31.47
CA ILE A 119 -0.57 4.64 32.39
C ILE A 119 -0.15 5.47 33.61
N THR A 120 0.34 6.68 33.41
CA THR A 120 0.81 7.58 34.49
C THR A 120 -0.31 7.97 35.45
N HIS A 121 -1.56 8.03 34.98
CA HIS A 121 -2.74 8.29 35.79
C HIS A 121 -3.38 7.01 36.34
N ASN A 122 -2.72 5.85 36.25
CA ASN A 122 -3.24 4.55 36.74
C ASN A 122 -4.65 4.22 36.22
N PHE A 123 -4.94 4.55 34.95
CA PHE A 123 -6.26 4.40 34.33
C PHE A 123 -7.38 5.28 34.93
N ASP A 124 -7.05 6.24 35.80
CA ASP A 124 -7.96 7.26 36.32
C ASP A 124 -8.05 8.47 35.36
N VAL A 125 -8.57 8.21 34.16
CA VAL A 125 -8.79 9.20 33.09
C VAL A 125 -10.25 9.19 32.66
N ASN A 126 -10.69 10.23 31.95
CA ASN A 126 -12.04 10.24 31.40
C ASN A 126 -12.29 9.03 30.49
N GLY A 127 -13.42 8.34 30.66
CA GLY A 127 -13.77 7.15 29.87
C GLY A 127 -13.80 7.42 28.36
N LEU A 128 -14.13 8.65 27.93
CA LEU A 128 -14.04 9.06 26.53
C LEU A 128 -12.59 9.06 26.00
N PHE A 129 -11.64 9.51 26.82
CA PHE A 129 -10.23 9.53 26.46
C PHE A 129 -9.60 8.14 26.50
N LEU A 130 -9.98 7.30 27.48
CA LEU A 130 -9.60 5.89 27.49
C LEU A 130 -10.10 5.19 26.21
N GLY A 131 -11.36 5.42 25.83
CA GLY A 131 -11.93 4.92 24.59
C GLY A 131 -11.17 5.40 23.35
N PHE A 132 -10.79 6.69 23.32
CA PHE A 132 -9.94 7.27 22.27
C PHE A 132 -8.59 6.55 22.18
N ALA A 133 -7.88 6.36 23.30
CA ALA A 133 -6.58 5.70 23.32
C ALA A 133 -6.67 4.23 22.86
N CYS A 134 -7.72 3.50 23.25
CA CYS A 134 -7.97 2.14 22.78
C CYS A 134 -8.26 2.09 21.28
N VAL A 135 -9.16 2.94 20.78
CA VAL A 135 -9.50 3.01 19.34
C VAL A 135 -8.28 3.42 18.52
N LEU A 136 -7.49 4.37 18.99
CA LEU A 136 -6.25 4.81 18.33
C LEU A 136 -5.21 3.69 18.29
N SER A 137 -5.11 2.88 19.34
CA SER A 137 -4.23 1.70 19.37
C SER A 137 -4.62 0.68 18.31
N LEU A 138 -5.92 0.33 18.25
CA LEU A 138 -6.45 -0.57 17.23
C LEU A 138 -6.26 -0.01 15.81
N PHE A 139 -6.41 1.30 15.65
CA PHE A 139 -6.19 1.99 14.39
C PHE A 139 -4.73 1.89 13.94
N VAL A 140 -3.76 2.12 14.82
CA VAL A 140 -2.33 2.00 14.51
C VAL A 140 -1.98 0.57 14.07
N ILE A 141 -2.47 -0.45 14.79
CA ILE A 141 -2.27 -1.85 14.41
C ILE A 141 -2.87 -2.14 13.03
N SER A 142 -4.11 -1.69 12.79
CA SER A 142 -4.78 -1.85 11.50
C SER A 142 -4.03 -1.14 10.38
N MET A 143 -3.51 0.06 10.63
CA MET A 143 -2.72 0.84 9.68
C MET A 143 -1.41 0.16 9.29
N ILE A 144 -0.76 -0.56 10.21
CA ILE A 144 0.42 -1.38 9.88
C ILE A 144 0.04 -2.49 8.91
N LEU A 145 -1.07 -3.20 9.17
CA LEU A 145 -1.58 -4.24 8.27
C LEU A 145 -1.94 -3.66 6.89
N PHE A 146 -2.55 -2.47 6.87
CA PHE A 146 -2.91 -1.78 5.63
C PHE A 146 -1.68 -1.35 4.84
N ALA A 147 -0.64 -0.86 5.51
CA ALA A 147 0.63 -0.54 4.87
C ALA A 147 1.23 -1.78 4.21
N ILE A 148 1.26 -2.93 4.90
CA ILE A 148 1.75 -4.20 4.34
C ILE A 148 0.94 -4.60 3.10
N ALA A 149 -0.39 -4.50 3.15
CA ALA A 149 -1.26 -4.81 2.01
C ALA A 149 -1.02 -3.86 0.81
N ARG A 150 -0.83 -2.56 1.07
CA ARG A 150 -0.48 -1.57 0.06
C ARG A 150 0.88 -1.86 -0.57
N PHE A 151 1.91 -2.15 0.22
CA PHE A 151 3.23 -2.53 -0.30
C PHE A 151 3.19 -3.80 -1.14
N SER A 152 2.41 -4.81 -0.73
CA SER A 152 2.19 -6.03 -1.52
C SER A 152 1.53 -5.72 -2.87
N THR A 153 0.54 -4.83 -2.88
CA THR A 153 -0.17 -4.38 -4.09
C THR A 153 0.78 -3.61 -5.03
N LEU A 154 1.56 -2.68 -4.49
CA LEU A 154 2.59 -1.95 -5.25
C LEU A 154 3.60 -2.92 -5.89
N ARG A 155 4.09 -3.91 -5.12
CA ARG A 155 5.02 -4.92 -5.63
C ARG A 155 4.39 -5.73 -6.77
N LYS A 156 3.12 -6.11 -6.66
CA LYS A 156 2.39 -6.80 -7.74
C LYS A 156 2.27 -5.92 -8.99
N MET A 157 1.94 -4.64 -8.85
CA MET A 157 1.88 -3.69 -9.98
C MET A 157 3.23 -3.50 -10.67
N MET A 158 4.30 -3.33 -9.89
CA MET A 158 5.66 -3.20 -10.42
C MET A 158 6.12 -4.46 -11.16
N LYS A 159 5.81 -5.65 -10.64
CA LYS A 159 6.11 -6.93 -11.32
C LYS A 159 5.36 -7.03 -12.66
N LYS A 160 4.05 -6.73 -12.68
CA LYS A 160 3.26 -6.74 -13.92
C LYS A 160 3.83 -5.79 -14.97
N LYS A 161 4.22 -4.57 -14.57
CA LYS A 161 4.81 -3.59 -15.50
C LYS A 161 6.16 -4.04 -16.07
N LYS A 162 7.02 -4.67 -15.25
CA LYS A 162 8.29 -5.27 -15.73
C LYS A 162 8.06 -6.41 -16.72
N VAL A 163 7.05 -7.27 -16.49
CA VAL A 163 6.69 -8.34 -17.42
C VAL A 163 6.22 -7.77 -18.76
N VAL A 164 5.39 -6.73 -18.75
CA VAL A 164 4.92 -6.05 -19.97
C VAL A 164 6.07 -5.39 -20.73
N GLN A 165 7.02 -4.75 -20.04
CA GLN A 165 8.21 -4.17 -20.68
C GLN A 165 9.09 -5.24 -21.35
N ASN A 166 9.36 -6.36 -20.65
CA ASN A 166 10.14 -7.45 -21.22
C ASN A 166 9.44 -8.16 -22.41
N SER A 167 8.11 -8.19 -22.45
CA SER A 167 7.37 -8.74 -23.60
C SER A 167 7.31 -7.78 -24.79
N VAL A 168 7.42 -6.46 -24.55
CA VAL A 168 7.43 -5.43 -25.60
C VAL A 168 8.82 -5.20 -26.17
N GLU A 169 9.89 -5.43 -25.39
CA GLU A 169 11.28 -5.43 -25.89
C GLU A 169 11.57 -6.60 -26.85
N LYS A 170 10.74 -7.64 -26.87
CA LYS A 170 10.67 -8.57 -28.01
C LYS A 170 9.85 -7.93 -29.12
N SER A 171 10.47 -7.02 -29.88
CA SER A 171 9.90 -6.52 -31.13
C SER A 171 9.73 -7.67 -32.13
N PRO A 172 8.70 -7.68 -33.00
CA PRO A 172 8.51 -8.67 -34.05
C PRO A 172 9.58 -8.65 -35.16
N ASP A 173 10.53 -7.71 -35.11
CA ASP A 173 11.57 -7.50 -36.11
C ASP A 173 12.88 -8.25 -35.83
N ASP A 174 12.95 -9.12 -34.81
CA ASP A 174 14.05 -10.07 -34.72
C ASP A 174 13.83 -11.16 -35.78
N PRO A 175 14.66 -11.24 -36.83
CA PRO A 175 14.49 -12.26 -37.86
C PRO A 175 14.55 -13.63 -37.19
N GLU A 176 13.54 -14.46 -37.47
CA GLU A 176 13.52 -15.87 -37.08
C GLU A 176 14.88 -16.48 -37.47
N ALA A 177 15.72 -16.76 -36.47
CA ALA A 177 16.95 -17.48 -36.69
C ALA A 177 16.56 -18.86 -37.21
N VAL A 178 16.65 -19.01 -38.53
CA VAL A 178 16.58 -20.28 -39.25
C VAL A 178 17.41 -21.30 -38.46
N PRO A 179 16.86 -22.46 -38.08
CA PRO A 179 17.63 -23.47 -37.38
C PRO A 179 18.63 -24.05 -38.38
N ALA A 180 19.85 -23.50 -38.40
CA ALA A 180 20.96 -24.14 -39.08
C ALA A 180 21.32 -25.40 -38.28
N ASP A 181 21.19 -26.55 -38.92
CA ASP A 181 21.64 -27.84 -38.42
C ASP A 181 23.03 -27.74 -37.76
N PRO A 182 23.26 -28.38 -36.60
CA PRO A 182 24.56 -28.30 -35.95
C PRO A 182 25.58 -29.15 -36.73
N PRO A 183 26.68 -28.59 -37.27
CA PRO A 183 27.78 -29.43 -37.70
C PRO A 183 28.49 -29.97 -36.45
N ALA A 184 28.57 -31.29 -36.37
CA ALA A 184 29.35 -31.99 -35.38
C ALA A 184 30.82 -31.53 -35.41
N ARG A 185 31.30 -30.94 -34.31
CA ARG A 185 32.73 -30.70 -34.10
C ARG A 185 33.13 -31.11 -32.68
N ILE A 186 33.60 -32.36 -32.63
CA ILE A 186 34.69 -32.94 -31.84
C ILE A 186 35.14 -32.12 -30.61
N LYS A 187 35.01 -32.75 -29.44
CA LYS A 187 35.57 -32.36 -28.14
C LYS A 187 37.09 -32.21 -28.20
N ASP A 188 37.61 -31.06 -27.78
CA ASP A 188 38.92 -30.95 -27.14
C ASP A 188 38.74 -30.83 -25.61
N PRO A 189 39.50 -31.56 -24.75
CA PRO A 189 39.21 -31.64 -23.32
C PRO A 189 39.77 -30.52 -22.42
N ASP A 190 40.54 -29.56 -22.94
CA ASP A 190 41.40 -28.72 -22.07
C ASP A 190 41.18 -27.19 -22.16
N GLU A 191 40.08 -26.71 -22.74
CA GLU A 191 39.73 -25.28 -22.67
C GLU A 191 38.68 -25.00 -21.57
N ILE A 192 39.18 -24.84 -20.34
CA ILE A 192 38.48 -24.06 -19.31
C ILE A 192 38.70 -22.57 -19.64
N SER A 193 37.95 -22.04 -20.62
CA SER A 193 37.86 -20.60 -20.86
C SER A 193 36.48 -20.09 -20.45
N ILE A 194 36.49 -19.63 -19.21
CA ILE A 194 35.51 -18.84 -18.46
C ILE A 194 34.68 -17.92 -19.38
N THR A 195 33.59 -18.46 -19.94
CA THR A 195 32.47 -17.67 -20.45
C THR A 195 31.25 -18.08 -19.64
N PHE A 196 31.06 -17.38 -18.52
CA PHE A 196 29.80 -17.38 -17.79
C PHE A 196 28.72 -16.77 -18.70
N SER A 197 28.14 -17.59 -19.57
CA SER A 197 26.80 -17.37 -20.08
C SER A 197 25.89 -17.28 -18.85
N ARG A 198 25.33 -16.09 -18.58
CA ARG A 198 24.18 -15.92 -17.69
C ARG A 198 22.96 -16.57 -18.34
N ARG A 199 23.02 -17.88 -18.58
CA ARG A 199 21.86 -18.70 -18.89
C ARG A 199 21.12 -18.90 -17.58
N SER A 200 20.18 -17.98 -17.34
CA SER A 200 18.89 -18.25 -16.71
C SER A 200 18.81 -19.61 -16.01
N THR A 201 19.08 -19.65 -14.70
CA THR A 201 18.43 -20.64 -13.84
C THR A 201 16.96 -20.24 -13.76
N MET A 202 16.23 -20.59 -14.82
CA MET A 202 14.78 -20.56 -14.83
C MET A 202 14.33 -21.50 -13.71
N SER A 203 13.85 -20.96 -12.59
CA SER A 203 13.15 -21.76 -11.59
C SER A 203 11.85 -22.23 -12.26
N MET A 204 11.90 -23.44 -12.79
CA MET A 204 10.74 -24.11 -13.37
C MET A 204 9.75 -24.34 -12.22
N ASN A 205 8.65 -23.60 -12.21
CA ASN A 205 7.51 -23.94 -11.37
C ASN A 205 6.86 -25.18 -12.00
N ASP A 206 6.76 -26.26 -11.22
CA ASP A 206 6.22 -27.57 -11.63
C ASP A 206 4.74 -27.57 -12.06
N GLU A 207 4.04 -26.44 -11.97
CA GLU A 207 2.60 -26.35 -12.29
C GLU A 207 2.29 -26.46 -13.80
N LEU A 208 3.30 -26.45 -14.68
CA LEU A 208 3.13 -26.51 -16.15
C LEU A 208 3.96 -27.59 -16.85
N TYR A 209 4.54 -28.55 -16.11
CA TYR A 209 5.31 -29.63 -16.74
C TYR A 209 4.38 -30.67 -17.39
N VAL A 210 4.37 -30.71 -18.71
CA VAL A 210 3.76 -31.82 -19.49
C VAL A 210 4.89 -32.69 -20.01
N ALA A 211 4.96 -33.93 -19.53
CA ALA A 211 5.98 -34.88 -19.96
C ALA A 211 5.78 -35.26 -21.45
N PRO A 212 6.87 -35.38 -22.24
CA PRO A 212 6.76 -35.78 -23.63
C PRO A 212 6.28 -37.25 -23.75
N PRO A 213 5.50 -37.58 -24.80
CA PRO A 213 5.00 -38.94 -24.99
C PRO A 213 6.16 -39.90 -25.28
N ARG A 214 6.20 -41.00 -24.53
CA ARG A 214 7.16 -42.09 -24.73
C ARG A 214 6.92 -42.72 -26.11
N ARG A 215 7.97 -42.82 -26.91
CA ARG A 215 8.07 -43.76 -28.02
C ARG A 215 8.97 -44.91 -27.61
#